data_AF-A0A1A1Z119-F1
#
_entry.id   AF-A0A1A1Z119-F1
#
_cell.length_a   1.000
_cell.length_b   1.000
_cell.length_c   1.000
_cell.angle_alpha   90.00
_cell.angle_beta   90.00
_cell.angle_gamma   90.00
#
_symmetry.space_group_name_H-M   'P 1'
#
loop_
_entity.id
_entity.type
_entity.pdbx_description
1 polymer ?
#
loop_
_entity_poly.entity_id
_entity_poly.type
_entity_poly.pdbx_seq_one_letter_code
_entity_poly.pdbx_strand_id
1 'polypeptide(L)'
;MARVADYVIIRDAWKVDDGSTNPIKFSVPGNIDRGSRCVLNFMFKVDTSDDMTLNILINGDVVWTWHATGAQDPPIRAIQEVVAANIVHPGENLLQFVWFQANI
;
A
#
# COMPACT_ATOMS: atom_id res chain seq x y z
N MET A 1 3.97 17.50 22.41
CA MET A 1 2.79 17.96 21.65
C MET A 1 2.29 16.76 20.86
N ALA A 2 1.06 16.29 21.10
CA ALA A 2 0.50 15.16 20.36
C ALA A 2 0.33 15.59 18.90
N ARG A 3 1.04 14.94 17.97
CA ARG A 3 0.86 15.18 16.54
C ARG A 3 -0.40 14.44 16.13
N VAL A 4 -1.50 15.18 16.01
CA VAL A 4 -2.76 14.68 15.45
C VAL A 4 -2.51 14.40 13.97
N ALA A 5 -3.02 13.29 13.45
CA ALA A 5 -2.92 13.01 12.02
C ALA A 5 -3.57 14.14 11.22
N ASP A 6 -2.84 14.73 10.28
CA ASP A 6 -3.35 15.87 9.50
C ASP A 6 -4.59 15.48 8.66
N TYR A 7 -4.64 14.23 8.17
CA TYR A 7 -5.74 13.70 7.36
C TYR A 7 -5.93 12.19 7.57
N VAL A 8 -7.17 11.73 7.40
CA VAL A 8 -7.53 10.30 7.33
C VAL A 8 -8.27 10.06 6.03
N ILE A 9 -7.77 9.13 5.22
CA ILE A 9 -8.40 8.70 3.96
C ILE A 9 -8.93 7.29 4.19
N ILE A 10 -10.25 7.11 4.07
CA ILE A 10 -10.93 5.82 4.21
C ILE A 10 -11.50 5.43 2.86
N ARG A 11 -11.31 4.17 2.46
CA ARG A 11 -11.81 3.58 1.22
C ARG A 11 -12.42 2.20 1.53
N ASP A 12 -13.36 1.77 0.70
CA ASP A 12 -13.98 0.45 0.79
C ASP A 12 -13.03 -0.68 0.40
N ALA A 13 -13.47 -1.93 0.60
CA ALA A 13 -12.74 -3.13 0.20
C ALA A 13 -12.46 -3.14 -1.31
N TRP A 14 -11.23 -3.54 -1.66
CA TRP A 14 -10.76 -3.59 -3.04
C TRP A 14 -10.29 -4.99 -3.41
N LYS A 15 -10.69 -5.49 -4.58
CA LYS A 15 -10.24 -6.78 -5.12
C LYS A 15 -9.37 -6.49 -6.34
N VAL A 16 -8.18 -7.09 -6.38
CA VAL A 16 -7.29 -7.06 -7.55
C VAL A 16 -7.31 -8.46 -8.15
N ASP A 17 -8.01 -8.62 -9.28
CA ASP A 17 -8.21 -9.92 -9.94
C ASP A 17 -7.03 -10.34 -10.84
N ASP A 18 -6.27 -9.37 -11.33
CA ASP A 18 -4.98 -9.58 -11.98
C ASP A 18 -4.03 -8.48 -11.50
N GLY A 19 -2.74 -8.80 -11.30
CA GLY A 19 -1.77 -7.78 -10.94
C GLY A 19 -1.11 -7.13 -12.14
N SER A 20 -1.81 -7.04 -13.27
CA SER A 20 -1.37 -6.22 -14.41
C SER A 20 -1.61 -4.72 -14.19
N THR A 21 -1.50 -4.27 -12.93
CA THR A 21 -1.64 -2.91 -12.40
C THR A 21 -3.04 -2.29 -12.46
N ASN A 22 -3.80 -2.44 -11.37
CA ASN A 22 -4.92 -1.55 -11.04
C ASN A 22 -4.46 -0.51 -9.99
N PRO A 23 -4.02 0.69 -10.42
CA PRO A 23 -3.61 1.72 -9.49
C PRO A 23 -4.81 2.36 -8.78
N ILE A 24 -4.65 2.66 -7.50
CA ILE A 24 -5.64 3.35 -6.67
C ILE A 24 -5.28 4.83 -6.62
N LYS A 25 -6.16 5.68 -7.15
CA LYS A 25 -6.00 7.13 -7.08
C LYS A 25 -6.62 7.69 -5.81
N PHE A 26 -5.93 8.60 -5.13
CA PHE A 26 -6.46 9.32 -3.97
C PHE A 26 -5.98 10.76 -3.93
N SER A 27 -6.80 11.65 -3.41
CA SER A 27 -6.49 13.08 -3.37
C SER A 27 -6.05 13.50 -1.97
N VAL A 28 -4.99 14.31 -1.92
CA VAL A 28 -4.45 14.88 -0.69
C VAL A 28 -4.58 16.42 -0.73
N PRO A 29 -5.06 17.06 0.35
CA PRO A 29 -5.22 18.52 0.39
C PRO A 29 -3.90 19.31 0.24
N GLY A 30 -4.02 20.58 -0.14
CA GLY A 30 -2.86 21.47 -0.38
C GLY A 30 -2.09 21.90 0.88
N ASN A 31 -2.65 21.66 2.05
CA ASN A 31 -2.16 22.10 3.34
C ASN A 31 -1.65 20.93 4.21
N ILE A 32 -1.05 19.91 3.57
CA ILE A 32 -0.31 18.87 4.31
C ILE A 32 1.01 19.41 4.85
N ASP A 33 1.36 19.03 6.07
CA ASP A 33 2.73 19.15 6.55
C ASP A 33 3.56 17.97 6.05
N ARG A 34 4.51 18.22 5.16
CA ARG A 34 5.41 17.17 4.64
C ARG A 34 6.38 16.63 5.70
N GLY A 35 6.53 17.32 6.84
CA GLY A 35 7.24 16.84 8.02
C GLY A 35 6.44 15.86 8.89
N SER A 36 5.17 15.60 8.54
CA SER A 36 4.30 14.65 9.24
C SER A 36 4.58 13.18 8.85
N ARG A 37 3.78 12.28 9.44
CA ARG A 37 3.74 10.86 9.10
C ARG A 37 2.41 10.53 8.47
N CYS A 38 2.43 9.63 7.50
CA CYS A 38 1.25 9.01 6.93
C CYS A 38 1.13 7.60 7.53
N VAL A 39 -0.09 7.17 7.85
CA VAL A 39 -0.36 5.82 8.34
C VAL A 39 -1.13 5.09 7.26
N LEU A 40 -0.56 3.99 6.77
CA LEU A 40 -1.21 3.10 5.83
C LEU A 40 -1.81 1.94 6.60
N ASN A 41 -3.13 1.81 6.56
CA ASN A 41 -3.84 0.72 7.22
C ASN A 41 -4.84 0.06 6.26
N PHE A 42 -4.70 -1.24 6.06
CA PHE A 42 -5.61 -2.04 5.23
C PHE A 42 -5.45 -3.53 5.56
N MET A 43 -6.46 -4.30 5.16
CA MET A 43 -6.42 -5.76 5.17
C MET A 43 -6.25 -6.27 3.75
N PHE A 44 -5.45 -7.32 3.57
CA PHE A 44 -5.29 -7.94 2.26
C PHE A 44 -5.22 -9.47 2.37
N LYS A 45 -5.67 -10.14 1.30
CA LYS A 45 -5.46 -11.56 1.04
C LYS A 45 -4.92 -11.68 -0.37
N VAL A 46 -3.88 -12.50 -0.55
CA VAL A 46 -3.38 -12.84 -1.88
C VAL A 46 -3.58 -14.32 -2.10
N ASP A 47 -4.13 -14.65 -3.26
CA ASP A 47 -4.17 -16.01 -3.76
C ASP A 47 -2.89 -16.23 -4.58
N THR A 48 -2.03 -17.16 -4.15
CA THR A 48 -0.78 -17.49 -4.86
C THR A 48 -0.47 -18.97 -4.69
N SER A 49 -0.12 -19.62 -5.80
CA SER A 49 0.37 -21.01 -5.83
C SER A 49 1.89 -21.12 -5.73
N ASP A 50 2.60 -20.01 -5.92
CA ASP A 50 4.06 -19.96 -6.01
C ASP A 50 4.64 -18.92 -5.05
N ASP A 51 5.97 -18.94 -4.92
CA ASP A 51 6.72 -17.92 -4.19
C ASP A 51 6.57 -16.56 -4.87
N MET A 52 6.14 -15.57 -4.11
CA MET A 52 5.77 -14.26 -4.63
C MET A 52 6.29 -13.17 -3.70
N THR A 53 6.78 -12.08 -4.28
CA THR A 53 6.98 -10.83 -3.55
C THR A 53 5.95 -9.79 -3.99
N LEU A 54 5.32 -9.15 -3.02
CA LEU A 54 4.38 -8.06 -3.19
C LEU A 54 5.01 -6.77 -2.66
N ASN A 55 5.18 -5.79 -3.52
CA ASN A 55 5.52 -4.42 -3.16
C ASN A 55 4.29 -3.53 -3.20
N ILE A 56 4.21 -2.63 -2.23
CA ILE A 56 3.23 -1.56 -2.20
C ILE A 56 3.97 -0.28 -2.48
N LEU A 57 3.48 0.47 -3.46
CA LEU A 57 4.09 1.70 -3.91
C LEU A 57 3.12 2.86 -3.71
N ILE A 58 3.63 4.01 -3.27
CA ILE A 58 2.91 5.29 -3.32
C ILE A 58 3.71 6.22 -4.24
N ASN A 59 3.08 6.71 -5.30
CA ASN A 59 3.70 7.55 -6.33
C ASN A 59 5.00 6.96 -6.91
N GLY A 60 5.11 5.63 -6.97
CA GLY A 60 6.30 4.92 -7.45
C GLY A 60 7.33 4.58 -6.37
N ASP A 61 7.24 5.15 -5.17
CA ASP A 61 8.13 4.81 -4.05
C ASP A 61 7.63 3.56 -3.33
N VAL A 62 8.50 2.57 -3.13
CA VAL A 62 8.17 1.36 -2.34
C VAL A 62 8.04 1.75 -0.87
N VAL A 63 6.85 1.55 -0.33
CA VAL A 63 6.52 1.86 1.06
C VAL A 63 6.45 0.62 1.95
N TRP A 64 6.27 -0.55 1.35
CA TRP A 64 6.19 -1.82 2.06
C TRP A 64 6.43 -3.00 1.12
N THR A 65 6.99 -4.09 1.65
CA THR A 65 7.28 -5.33 0.91
C THR A 65 6.87 -6.55 1.72
N TRP A 66 6.30 -7.54 1.04
CA TRP A 66 5.93 -8.82 1.63
C TRP A 66 6.24 -9.99 0.74
N HIS A 67 6.46 -11.14 1.38
CA HIS A 67 6.81 -12.38 0.72
C HIS A 67 5.79 -13.47 1.07
N ALA A 68 5.34 -14.17 0.05
CA ALA A 68 4.53 -15.37 0.14
C ALA A 68 5.36 -16.58 -0.30
N THR A 69 5.07 -17.74 0.27
CA THR A 69 5.60 -19.02 -0.20
C THR A 69 4.48 -19.90 -0.74
N GLY A 70 4.70 -20.51 -1.92
CA GLY A 70 3.66 -21.23 -2.67
C GLY A 70 3.10 -22.49 -1.98
N ALA A 71 3.74 -22.94 -0.90
CA ALA A 71 3.34 -24.15 -0.18
C ALA A 71 2.10 -23.97 0.73
N GLN A 72 1.59 -22.74 0.91
CA GLN A 72 0.48 -22.45 1.82
C GLN A 72 -0.41 -21.31 1.30
N ASP A 73 -1.76 -21.47 1.35
CA ASP A 73 -2.71 -20.36 1.16
C ASP A 73 -2.42 -19.28 2.21
N PRO A 74 -1.95 -18.09 1.82
CA PRO A 74 -1.61 -17.06 2.79
C PRO A 74 -2.85 -16.60 3.55
N PRO A 75 -2.79 -16.51 4.90
CA PRO A 75 -3.92 -15.99 5.67
C PRO A 75 -4.17 -14.52 5.34
N ILE A 76 -5.38 -14.05 5.65
CA ILE A 76 -5.67 -12.60 5.64
C ILE A 76 -4.68 -11.90 6.58
N ARG A 77 -4.11 -10.80 6.09
CA ARG A 77 -3.16 -9.97 6.84
C ARG A 77 -3.78 -8.60 7.07
N ALA A 78 -3.59 -8.07 8.27
CA ALA A 78 -3.84 -6.67 8.59
C ALA A 78 -2.49 -5.95 8.66
N ILE A 79 -2.36 -4.82 7.98
CA ILE A 79 -1.17 -3.98 7.99
C ILE A 79 -1.51 -2.66 8.62
N GLN A 80 -0.59 -2.17 9.45
CA GLN A 80 -0.55 -0.79 9.88
C GLN A 80 0.90 -0.32 9.78
N GLU A 81 1.22 0.44 8.73
CA GLU A 81 2.57 0.91 8.45
C GLU A 81 2.65 2.43 8.60
N VAL A 82 3.77 2.92 9.15
CA VAL A 82 3.99 4.37 9.33
C VAL A 82 5.04 4.81 8.31
N VAL A 83 4.59 5.58 7.32
CA VAL A 83 5.42 6.03 6.21
C VAL A 83 5.64 7.54 6.27
N ALA A 84 6.70 8.02 5.65
CA ALA A 84 6.98 9.45 5.62
C ALA A 84 5.93 10.19 4.77
N ALA A 85 5.39 11.32 5.24
CA ALA A 85 4.36 12.05 4.50
C ALA A 85 4.89 12.74 3.22
N ASN A 86 6.21 12.82 3.05
CA ASN A 86 6.82 13.38 1.84
C ASN A 86 6.65 12.49 0.60
N ILE A 87 6.24 11.23 0.76
CA ILE A 87 5.89 10.34 -0.36
C ILE A 87 4.58 10.74 -1.04
N VAL A 88 3.73 11.51 -0.35
CA VAL A 88 2.49 12.08 -0.90
C VAL A 88 2.67 13.56 -1.20
N HIS A 89 1.89 14.05 -2.15
CA HIS A 89 1.87 15.46 -2.53
C HIS A 89 0.43 16.00 -2.60
N PRO A 90 0.25 17.32 -2.49
CA PRO A 90 -1.03 17.95 -2.84
C PRO A 90 -1.56 17.48 -4.19
N GLY A 91 -2.87 17.20 -4.25
CA GLY A 91 -3.54 16.72 -5.46
C GLY A 91 -3.66 15.19 -5.54
N GLU A 92 -3.77 14.68 -6.76
CA GLU A 92 -3.95 13.24 -7.02
C GLU A 92 -2.64 12.47 -6.80
N ASN A 93 -2.69 11.43 -5.99
CA ASN A 93 -1.61 10.49 -5.71
C ASN A 93 -2.03 9.09 -6.14
N LEU A 94 -1.05 8.20 -6.28
CA LEU A 94 -1.24 6.84 -6.74
C LEU A 94 -0.76 5.83 -5.69
N LEU A 95 -1.59 4.87 -5.32
CA LEU A 95 -1.22 3.69 -4.54
C LEU A 95 -1.27 2.49 -5.47
N GLN A 96 -0.22 1.67 -5.48
CA GLN A 96 -0.08 0.53 -6.38
C GLN A 96 0.36 -0.72 -5.63
N PHE A 97 -0.15 -1.85 -6.08
CA PHE A 97 0.31 -3.18 -5.69
C PHE A 97 1.06 -3.78 -6.88
N VAL A 98 2.33 -4.11 -6.68
CA VAL A 98 3.18 -4.68 -7.72
C VAL A 98 3.70 -6.00 -7.19
N TRP A 99 3.36 -7.11 -7.86
CA TRP A 99 3.90 -8.41 -7.52
C TRP A 99 4.82 -8.95 -8.59
N PHE A 100 5.73 -9.82 -8.18
CA PHE A 100 6.59 -10.59 -9.05
C PHE A 100 6.77 -11.99 -8.47
N GLN A 101 6.68 -13.00 -9.34
CA GLN A 101 7.02 -14.37 -9.02
C GLN A 101 8.54 -14.50 -8.89
N ALA A 102 8.99 -15.17 -7.85
CA ALA A 102 10.38 -15.59 -7.77
C ALA A 102 10.56 -16.78 -8.73
N ASN A 103 11.12 -16.54 -9.91
CA ASN A 103 11.55 -17.63 -10.79
C ASN A 103 12.70 -18.38 -10.09
N ILE A 104 12.42 -19.58 -9.59
CA ILE A 104 13.45 -20.56 -9.22
C ILE A 104 13.67 -21.49 -10.41
#